data_AF-A0A1G7QFE5-F1
#
_entry.id   AF-A0A1G7QFE5-F1
#
_cell.length_a   1.000
_cell.length_b   1.000
_cell.length_c   1.000
_cell.angle_alpha   90.00
_cell.angle_beta   90.00
_cell.angle_gamma   90.00
#
_symmetry.space_group_name_H-M   'P 1'
#
loop_
_entity.id
_entity.type
_entity.pdbx_description
1 polymer ?
#
loop_
_entity_poly.entity_id
_entity_poly.type
_entity_poly.pdbx_seq_one_letter_code
_entity_poly.pdbx_strand_id
1 'polypeptide(L)'
;MSDGHASGDEWENHYRGYRLHTNQEGDVWWQVYDGTDRLYLDPTPEDLVEQLLTVKRLGGRIRVTEGNDVIAKEERGDDYETIWIGTLSLSGELVPADDPEYSIDIQPDNLSPGDLWPSVYDGAKYSFGPGAERVWWSNPGTHKRHPVTSALPTDITERLARYKPQGGSLRVTPWNDVITLVDAHPASDNLRQQFNDLPRVVKNIIKLRKERGVEKLPVYLGSIDETPLTVAEPDSLTDQLSAKEQSELESWASSLGSTTSTDPEDHTVDDADENDIPHDDPTDW
;
A
#
# COMPACT_ATOMS: atom_id res chain seq x y z
N MET A 1 19.82 -7.49 0.79
CA MET A 1 20.17 -8.80 1.39
C MET A 1 19.70 -9.88 0.43
N SER A 2 20.47 -10.21 -0.60
CA SER A 2 20.12 -11.22 -1.60
C SER A 2 21.10 -12.40 -1.50
N ASP A 3 20.98 -13.17 -0.43
CA ASP A 3 21.75 -14.42 -0.26
C ASP A 3 20.74 -15.57 -0.12
N GLY A 4 20.48 -16.31 -1.21
CA GLY A 4 20.02 -17.70 -1.12
C GLY A 4 18.70 -18.11 -1.79
N HIS A 5 17.88 -17.20 -2.31
CA HIS A 5 16.60 -17.57 -2.94
C HIS A 5 16.76 -17.95 -4.43
N ALA A 6 16.15 -19.05 -4.83
CA ALA A 6 15.89 -19.43 -6.22
C ALA A 6 14.45 -19.06 -6.61
N SER A 7 14.21 -18.80 -7.90
CA SER A 7 12.87 -18.51 -8.41
C SER A 7 11.91 -19.68 -8.09
N GLY A 8 10.80 -19.38 -7.43
CA GLY A 8 9.82 -20.35 -6.94
C GLY A 8 9.98 -20.74 -5.46
N ASP A 9 11.02 -20.26 -4.78
CA ASP A 9 11.17 -20.43 -3.33
C ASP A 9 10.04 -19.70 -2.58
N GLU A 10 9.66 -20.24 -1.43
CA GLU A 10 8.67 -19.62 -0.56
C GLU A 10 9.15 -18.24 -0.08
N TRP A 11 8.25 -17.26 -0.15
CA TRP A 11 8.48 -15.92 0.35
C TRP A 11 7.90 -15.79 1.75
N GLU A 12 8.79 -15.74 2.74
CA GLU A 12 8.43 -15.71 4.17
C GLU A 12 7.93 -14.34 4.64
N ASN A 13 8.10 -13.29 3.83
CA ASN A 13 7.68 -11.94 4.18
C ASN A 13 6.27 -11.61 3.64
N HIS A 14 5.85 -10.37 3.83
CA HIS A 14 4.51 -9.91 3.52
C HIS A 14 4.25 -9.76 2.02
N TYR A 15 3.12 -10.28 1.52
CA TYR A 15 2.69 -10.10 0.13
C TYR A 15 2.19 -8.66 -0.13
N ARG A 16 3.11 -7.76 -0.50
CA ARG A 16 2.87 -6.33 -0.74
C ARG A 16 3.74 -5.81 -1.87
N GLY A 17 3.51 -4.56 -2.29
CA GLY A 17 4.32 -3.91 -3.32
C GLY A 17 3.49 -3.33 -4.46
N TYR A 18 4.20 -2.80 -5.44
CA TYR A 18 3.67 -2.26 -6.69
C TYR A 18 3.15 -3.39 -7.57
N ARG A 19 1.91 -3.27 -8.04
CA ARG A 19 1.22 -4.36 -8.74
C ARG A 19 1.52 -4.32 -10.24
N LEU A 20 1.92 -5.45 -10.80
CA LEU A 20 2.03 -5.64 -12.24
C LEU A 20 1.38 -6.97 -12.64
N HIS A 21 1.06 -7.09 -13.91
CA HIS A 21 0.53 -8.29 -14.53
C HIS A 21 1.48 -8.73 -15.63
N THR A 22 1.51 -10.04 -15.89
CA THR A 22 2.23 -10.61 -17.02
C THR A 22 1.46 -11.77 -17.64
N ASN A 23 1.77 -12.08 -18.90
CA ASN A 23 1.14 -13.15 -19.69
C ASN A 23 2.20 -14.10 -20.29
N GLN A 24 1.73 -15.10 -21.04
CA GLN A 24 2.57 -16.09 -21.73
C GLN A 24 3.45 -15.50 -22.85
N GLU A 25 3.05 -14.35 -23.37
CA GLU A 25 3.74 -13.66 -24.47
C GLU A 25 4.90 -12.81 -23.94
N GLY A 26 4.99 -12.66 -22.61
CA GLY A 26 6.04 -11.95 -21.91
C GLY A 26 5.74 -10.47 -21.67
N ASP A 27 4.55 -10.00 -22.03
CA ASP A 27 4.14 -8.63 -21.73
C ASP A 27 4.10 -8.41 -20.22
N VAL A 28 4.43 -7.19 -19.81
CA VAL A 28 4.27 -6.73 -18.42
C VAL A 28 3.45 -5.45 -18.44
N TRP A 29 2.40 -5.36 -17.62
CA TRP A 29 1.54 -4.17 -17.60
C TRP A 29 0.98 -3.84 -16.23
N TRP A 30 0.57 -2.58 -16.08
CA TRP A 30 -0.27 -2.07 -15.01
C TRP A 30 -1.69 -1.80 -15.52
N GLN A 31 -2.69 -1.94 -14.65
CA GLN A 31 -4.07 -1.59 -14.96
C GLN A 31 -4.78 -1.09 -13.70
N VAL A 32 -5.72 -0.15 -13.86
CA VAL A 32 -6.46 0.42 -12.73
C VAL A 32 -7.38 -0.62 -12.12
N TYR A 33 -8.22 -1.23 -12.96
CA TYR A 33 -9.23 -2.23 -12.61
C TYR A 33 -9.31 -3.26 -13.73
N ASP A 34 -9.83 -4.45 -13.42
CA ASP A 34 -10.11 -5.43 -14.47
C ASP A 34 -11.12 -4.84 -15.49
N GLY A 35 -10.77 -4.93 -16.77
CA GLY A 35 -11.56 -4.41 -17.89
C GLY A 35 -11.24 -2.96 -18.31
N THR A 36 -10.29 -2.27 -17.68
CA THR A 36 -9.77 -0.99 -18.17
C THR A 36 -8.57 -1.19 -19.10
N ASP A 37 -8.16 -0.11 -19.78
CA ASP A 37 -6.94 -0.10 -20.59
C ASP A 37 -5.71 -0.54 -19.78
N ARG A 38 -4.79 -1.21 -20.47
CA ARG A 38 -3.51 -1.66 -19.93
C ARG A 38 -2.44 -0.64 -20.27
N LEU A 39 -1.58 -0.37 -19.30
CA LEU A 39 -0.36 0.41 -19.49
C LEU A 39 0.82 -0.55 -19.44
N TYR A 40 1.46 -0.78 -20.58
CA TYR A 40 2.56 -1.73 -20.72
C TYR A 40 3.86 -1.11 -20.20
N LEU A 41 4.65 -1.91 -19.50
CA LEU A 41 5.95 -1.49 -18.99
C LEU A 41 6.98 -1.53 -20.10
N ASP A 42 7.65 -0.40 -20.34
CA ASP A 42 8.71 -0.25 -21.34
C ASP A 42 9.97 0.37 -20.69
N PRO A 43 11.14 -0.29 -20.73
CA PRO A 43 11.40 -1.60 -21.32
C PRO A 43 10.77 -2.75 -20.54
N THR A 44 10.34 -3.79 -21.25
CA THR A 44 9.91 -5.04 -20.63
C THR A 44 11.10 -5.73 -19.97
N PRO A 45 11.00 -6.18 -18.70
CA PRO A 45 12.10 -6.83 -18.00
C PRO A 45 12.23 -8.31 -18.41
N GLU A 46 12.85 -8.57 -19.57
CA GLU A 46 12.94 -9.90 -20.20
C GLU A 46 13.46 -11.00 -19.25
N ASP A 47 14.58 -10.77 -18.56
CA ASP A 47 15.19 -11.74 -17.64
C ASP A 47 14.23 -12.16 -16.51
N LEU A 48 13.45 -11.21 -15.98
CA LEU A 48 12.47 -11.49 -14.93
C LEU A 48 11.28 -12.28 -15.49
N VAL A 49 10.83 -11.93 -16.69
CA VAL A 49 9.73 -12.62 -17.38
C VAL A 49 10.10 -14.07 -17.63
N GLU A 50 11.32 -14.36 -18.09
CA GLU A 50 11.80 -15.73 -18.28
C GLU A 50 11.81 -16.55 -16.96
N GLN A 51 12.30 -15.95 -15.88
CA GLN A 51 12.28 -16.56 -14.54
C GLN A 51 10.85 -16.82 -14.07
N LEU A 52 9.96 -15.86 -14.25
CA LEU A 52 8.57 -15.98 -13.87
C LEU A 52 7.86 -17.09 -14.65
N LEU A 53 8.02 -17.13 -15.98
CA LEU A 53 7.33 -18.09 -16.84
C LEU A 53 7.83 -19.53 -16.64
N THR A 54 9.03 -19.69 -16.07
CA THR A 54 9.52 -21.01 -15.62
C THR A 54 8.66 -21.58 -14.49
N VAL A 55 8.17 -20.73 -13.59
CA VAL A 55 7.34 -21.12 -12.44
C VAL A 55 5.85 -21.01 -12.78
N LYS A 56 5.42 -19.85 -13.31
CA LYS A 56 4.04 -19.54 -13.69
C LYS A 56 3.91 -19.45 -15.21
N ARG A 57 3.80 -20.61 -15.87
CA ARG A 57 3.75 -20.71 -17.35
C ARG A 57 2.73 -19.82 -18.03
N LEU A 58 1.59 -19.52 -17.39
CA LEU A 58 0.52 -18.69 -17.97
C LEU A 58 0.69 -17.18 -17.69
N GLY A 59 1.75 -16.80 -16.98
CA GLY A 59 1.89 -15.47 -16.38
C GLY A 59 1.07 -15.34 -15.09
N GLY A 60 0.71 -14.11 -14.74
CA GLY A 60 -0.11 -13.81 -13.56
C GLY A 60 0.13 -12.43 -12.97
N ARG A 61 -0.41 -12.21 -11.77
CA ARG A 61 -0.18 -11.00 -10.97
C ARG A 61 1.13 -11.14 -10.21
N ILE A 62 1.98 -10.11 -10.29
CA ILE A 62 3.19 -9.97 -9.48
C ILE A 62 3.14 -8.70 -8.64
N ARG A 63 3.98 -8.66 -7.61
CA ARG A 63 4.26 -7.45 -6.86
C ARG A 63 5.76 -7.19 -6.82
N VAL A 64 6.15 -5.94 -7.04
CA VAL A 64 7.51 -5.46 -6.81
C VAL A 64 7.53 -4.77 -5.46
N THR A 65 8.26 -5.31 -4.49
CA THR A 65 8.36 -4.74 -3.14
C THR A 65 9.18 -3.45 -3.15
N GLU A 66 9.09 -2.67 -2.09
CA GLU A 66 10.00 -1.54 -1.85
C GLU A 66 11.48 -1.95 -1.67
N GLY A 67 11.75 -3.25 -1.53
CA GLY A 67 13.10 -3.83 -1.55
C GLY A 67 13.54 -4.29 -2.95
N ASN A 68 12.73 -4.05 -3.98
CA ASN A 68 12.92 -4.51 -5.36
C ASN A 68 12.83 -6.04 -5.56
N ASP A 69 12.32 -6.78 -4.58
CA ASP A 69 11.98 -8.20 -4.77
C ASP A 69 10.68 -8.34 -5.56
N VAL A 70 10.63 -9.31 -6.46
CA VAL A 70 9.45 -9.65 -7.24
C VAL A 70 8.83 -10.91 -6.64
N ILE A 71 7.57 -10.78 -6.23
CA ILE A 71 6.83 -11.86 -5.60
C ILE A 71 5.52 -12.14 -6.33
N ALA A 72 5.11 -13.41 -6.33
CA ALA A 72 3.87 -13.85 -6.94
C ALA A 72 3.12 -14.79 -5.98
N LYS A 73 1.83 -15.00 -6.25
CA LYS A 73 1.07 -16.09 -5.61
C LYS A 73 1.04 -17.29 -6.54
N GLU A 74 1.32 -18.47 -6.02
CA GLU A 74 1.24 -19.75 -6.72
C GLU A 74 0.23 -20.65 -6.02
N GLU A 75 -0.61 -21.31 -6.81
CA GLU A 75 -1.55 -22.31 -6.31
C GLU A 75 -0.77 -23.60 -6.03
N ARG A 76 -0.81 -24.06 -4.79
CA ARG A 76 -0.16 -25.31 -4.36
C ARG A 76 -1.16 -26.13 -3.55
N GLY A 77 -1.74 -27.13 -4.20
CA GLY A 77 -2.84 -27.90 -3.61
C GLY A 77 -4.12 -27.06 -3.53
N ASP A 78 -4.71 -26.97 -2.34
CA ASP A 78 -5.94 -26.20 -2.10
C ASP A 78 -5.66 -24.76 -1.60
N ASP A 79 -4.39 -24.38 -1.45
CA ASP A 79 -3.96 -23.09 -0.92
C ASP A 79 -3.09 -22.29 -1.91
N TYR A 80 -2.93 -21.00 -1.63
CA TYR A 80 -1.99 -20.12 -2.36
C TYR A 80 -0.79 -19.79 -1.49
N GLU A 81 0.40 -20.14 -1.96
CA GLU A 81 1.67 -19.74 -1.34
C GLU A 81 2.21 -18.49 -2.03
N THR A 82 2.90 -17.64 -1.26
CA THR A 82 3.65 -16.53 -1.85
C THR A 82 5.05 -17.03 -2.17
N ILE A 83 5.50 -16.76 -3.39
CA ILE A 83 6.81 -17.21 -3.89
C ILE A 83 7.64 -16.02 -4.33
N TRP A 84 8.95 -16.14 -4.18
CA TRP A 84 9.93 -15.21 -4.74
C TRP A 84 10.24 -15.59 -6.19
N ILE A 85 10.31 -14.61 -7.08
CA ILE A 85 10.59 -14.81 -8.50
C ILE A 85 12.01 -14.36 -8.83
N GLY A 86 12.39 -13.17 -8.37
CA GLY A 86 13.62 -12.50 -8.76
C GLY A 86 13.71 -11.13 -8.12
N THR A 87 14.70 -10.34 -8.54
CA THR A 87 14.77 -8.90 -8.23
C THR A 87 14.57 -8.08 -9.49
N LEU A 88 13.92 -6.93 -9.34
CA LEU A 88 13.69 -5.99 -10.42
C LEU A 88 13.92 -4.57 -9.95
N SER A 89 14.96 -3.92 -10.48
CA SER A 89 15.07 -2.47 -10.41
C SER A 89 14.10 -1.88 -11.42
N LEU A 90 12.87 -1.62 -10.95
CA LEU A 90 11.78 -1.16 -11.80
C LEU A 90 12.16 0.23 -12.37
N SER A 91 12.17 0.40 -13.69
CA SER A 91 12.46 1.68 -14.34
C SER A 91 11.76 1.76 -15.70
N GLY A 92 11.66 2.95 -16.28
CA GLY A 92 11.05 3.17 -17.59
C GLY A 92 9.68 3.83 -17.53
N GLU A 93 8.80 3.49 -18.46
CA GLU A 93 7.49 4.13 -18.62
C GLU A 93 6.35 3.10 -18.61
N LEU A 94 5.16 3.60 -18.28
CA LEU A 94 3.89 2.92 -18.48
C LEU A 94 3.24 3.47 -19.75
N VAL A 95 3.13 2.63 -20.78
CA VAL A 95 2.78 3.00 -22.15
C VAL A 95 1.40 2.45 -22.52
N PRO A 96 0.41 3.29 -22.88
CA PRO A 96 -0.84 2.82 -23.46
C PRO A 96 -0.60 2.11 -24.80
N ALA A 97 -1.24 0.95 -25.03
CA ALA A 97 -1.03 0.18 -26.25
C ALA A 97 -1.37 0.95 -27.55
N ASP A 98 -2.50 1.67 -27.55
CA ASP A 98 -3.01 2.32 -28.76
C ASP A 98 -2.51 3.77 -28.94
N ASP A 99 -2.02 4.40 -27.86
CA ASP A 99 -1.61 5.81 -27.85
C ASP A 99 -0.29 6.01 -27.04
N PRO A 100 0.86 5.52 -27.55
CA PRO A 100 2.14 5.52 -26.84
C PRO A 100 2.65 6.93 -26.52
N GLU A 101 2.21 7.98 -27.23
CA GLU A 101 2.58 9.36 -26.93
C GLU A 101 2.06 9.88 -25.59
N TYR A 102 1.14 9.16 -24.94
CA TYR A 102 0.68 9.46 -23.59
C TYR A 102 1.31 8.55 -22.54
N SER A 103 2.49 7.98 -22.82
CA SER A 103 3.28 7.29 -21.81
C SER A 103 3.53 8.18 -20.60
N ILE A 104 3.69 7.54 -19.44
CA ILE A 104 4.01 8.21 -18.19
C ILE A 104 5.21 7.54 -17.56
N ASP A 105 6.12 8.34 -17.01
CA ASP A 105 7.21 7.82 -16.21
C ASP A 105 6.65 7.07 -15.00
N ILE A 106 7.21 5.91 -14.71
CA ILE A 106 6.82 5.13 -13.54
C ILE A 106 7.42 5.71 -12.26
N GLN A 107 8.59 6.34 -12.38
CA GLN A 107 9.33 7.02 -11.31
C GLN A 107 9.53 8.50 -11.68
N PRO A 108 8.46 9.31 -11.62
CA PRO A 108 8.56 10.72 -11.93
C PRO A 108 9.53 11.43 -10.97
N ASP A 109 10.37 12.29 -11.53
CA ASP A 109 11.38 13.05 -10.80
C ASP A 109 10.95 14.50 -10.51
N ASN A 110 11.83 15.26 -9.83
CA ASN A 110 11.67 16.70 -9.59
C ASN A 110 10.38 17.12 -8.83
N LEU A 111 9.82 16.23 -8.01
CA LEU A 111 8.65 16.52 -7.19
C LEU A 111 9.06 17.13 -5.84
N SER A 112 8.30 18.13 -5.41
CA SER A 112 8.35 18.63 -4.04
C SER A 112 7.27 17.97 -3.19
N PRO A 113 7.52 17.70 -1.89
CA PRO A 113 6.48 17.20 -1.01
C PRO A 113 5.24 18.11 -0.99
N GLY A 114 4.07 17.53 -1.28
CA GLY A 114 2.81 18.24 -1.48
C GLY A 114 2.36 18.34 -2.93
N ASP A 115 3.24 18.08 -3.90
CA ASP A 115 2.88 18.05 -5.31
C ASP A 115 2.01 16.84 -5.65
N LEU A 116 1.15 16.98 -6.66
CA LEU A 116 0.37 15.87 -7.21
C LEU A 116 1.31 14.84 -7.82
N TRP A 117 1.05 13.57 -7.51
CA TRP A 117 1.79 12.46 -8.07
C TRP A 117 1.41 12.27 -9.55
N PRO A 118 2.35 12.43 -10.51
CA PRO A 118 2.06 12.41 -11.94
C PRO A 118 2.22 11.01 -12.56
N SER A 119 2.11 9.97 -11.76
CA SER A 119 2.12 8.57 -12.21
C SER A 119 1.00 7.77 -11.54
N VAL A 120 1.01 6.45 -11.65
CA VAL A 120 0.00 5.61 -11.01
C VAL A 120 0.19 5.60 -9.49
N TYR A 121 -0.90 5.74 -8.73
CA TYR A 121 -0.89 5.57 -7.28
C TYR A 121 -0.94 4.08 -6.95
N ASP A 122 0.24 3.48 -6.80
CA ASP A 122 0.44 2.09 -6.44
C ASP A 122 1.71 1.91 -5.58
N GLY A 123 1.91 0.71 -5.02
CA GLY A 123 2.98 0.40 -4.09
C GLY A 123 2.48 -0.38 -2.87
N ALA A 124 3.38 -0.67 -1.94
CA ALA A 124 3.04 -1.30 -0.68
C ALA A 124 2.11 -0.40 0.15
N LYS A 125 0.89 -0.88 0.45
CA LYS A 125 -0.10 -0.14 1.25
C LYS A 125 0.22 -0.28 2.73
N TYR A 126 0.31 0.85 3.41
CA TYR A 126 0.34 0.92 4.87
C TYR A 126 -0.79 1.81 5.35
N SER A 127 -1.31 1.48 6.52
CA SER A 127 -2.29 2.31 7.23
C SER A 127 -1.63 2.90 8.46
N PHE A 128 -2.12 4.06 8.89
CA PHE A 128 -1.59 4.74 10.05
C PHE A 128 -2.71 5.38 10.86
N GLY A 129 -2.50 5.49 12.17
CA GLY A 129 -3.42 6.14 13.11
C GLY A 129 -3.21 7.66 13.17
N PRO A 130 -3.97 8.35 14.03
CA PRO A 130 -3.81 9.77 14.28
C PRO A 130 -2.34 10.14 14.56
N GLY A 131 -1.89 11.26 13.99
CA GLY A 131 -0.49 11.74 14.14
C GLY A 131 0.57 10.90 13.43
N ALA A 132 0.19 9.83 12.70
CA ALA A 132 1.11 8.88 12.08
C ALA A 132 2.09 8.21 13.05
N GLU A 133 1.76 8.18 14.35
CA GLU A 133 2.59 7.58 15.40
C GLU A 133 2.61 6.04 15.33
N ARG A 134 1.53 5.46 14.82
CA ARG A 134 1.37 4.02 14.66
C ARG A 134 1.08 3.72 13.20
N VAL A 135 1.90 2.86 12.62
CA VAL A 135 1.78 2.42 11.23
C VAL A 135 1.67 0.90 11.22
N TRP A 136 0.82 0.37 10.35
CA TRP A 136 0.67 -1.07 10.17
C TRP A 136 0.47 -1.44 8.71
N TRP A 137 0.94 -2.63 8.37
CA TRP A 137 0.54 -3.31 7.15
C TRP A 137 -0.69 -4.17 7.45
N SER A 138 -1.69 -4.13 6.58
CA SER A 138 -2.86 -5.00 6.70
C SER A 138 -2.70 -6.21 5.80
N ASN A 139 -2.71 -7.39 6.40
CA ASN A 139 -2.65 -8.64 5.66
C ASN A 139 -3.99 -8.86 4.93
N PRO A 140 -4.03 -8.88 3.60
CA PRO A 140 -5.28 -9.05 2.87
C PRO A 140 -5.86 -10.47 3.01
N GLY A 141 -5.05 -11.48 3.32
CA GLY A 141 -5.51 -12.87 3.47
C GLY A 141 -6.05 -13.18 4.86
N THR A 142 -5.44 -12.62 5.92
CA THR A 142 -5.85 -12.89 7.31
C THR A 142 -6.61 -11.74 7.96
N HIS A 143 -6.69 -10.59 7.30
CA HIS A 143 -7.23 -9.32 7.82
C HIS A 143 -6.54 -8.79 9.09
N LYS A 144 -5.45 -9.42 9.54
CA LYS A 144 -4.66 -8.96 10.68
C LYS A 144 -3.87 -7.69 10.34
N ARG A 145 -3.67 -6.85 11.34
CA ARG A 145 -2.85 -5.62 11.25
C ARG A 145 -1.48 -5.89 11.86
N HIS A 146 -0.46 -5.96 11.03
CA HIS A 146 0.91 -6.20 11.44
C HIS A 146 1.61 -4.86 11.69
N PRO A 147 2.11 -4.57 12.90
CA PRO A 147 2.75 -3.29 13.19
C PRO A 147 4.04 -3.11 12.39
N VAL A 148 4.24 -1.92 11.83
CA VAL A 148 5.52 -1.49 11.27
C VAL A 148 6.40 -1.01 12.42
N THR A 149 7.59 -1.59 12.55
CA THR A 149 8.53 -1.30 13.65
C THR A 149 9.67 -0.37 13.23
N SER A 150 9.96 -0.29 11.93
CA SER A 150 10.87 0.72 11.37
C SER A 150 10.25 2.12 11.49
N ALA A 151 11.03 3.09 11.94
CA ALA A 151 10.58 4.47 12.05
C ALA A 151 10.43 5.10 10.65
N LEU A 152 9.32 5.81 10.43
CA LEU A 152 9.21 6.69 9.26
C LEU A 152 9.99 7.99 9.51
N PRO A 153 10.56 8.61 8.47
CA PRO A 153 11.16 9.94 8.57
C PRO A 153 10.20 10.96 9.20
N THR A 154 10.73 11.82 10.08
CA THR A 154 9.92 12.79 10.84
C THR A 154 9.18 13.77 9.94
N ASP A 155 9.79 14.18 8.85
CA ASP A 155 9.15 15.07 7.89
C ASP A 155 7.98 14.41 7.16
N ILE A 156 8.05 13.10 6.91
CA ILE A 156 6.93 12.30 6.37
C ILE A 156 5.80 12.20 7.40
N THR A 157 6.09 11.87 8.66
CA THR A 157 5.05 11.75 9.70
C THR A 157 4.37 13.08 9.98
N GLU A 158 5.11 14.20 10.03
CA GLU A 158 4.56 15.55 10.17
C GLU A 158 3.64 15.92 9.00
N ARG A 159 4.02 15.59 7.76
CA ARG A 159 3.18 15.84 6.57
C ARG A 159 1.93 14.96 6.59
N LEU A 160 2.04 13.68 6.96
CA LEU A 160 0.89 12.79 7.12
C LEU A 160 -0.08 13.32 8.17
N ALA A 161 0.42 13.76 9.33
CA ALA A 161 -0.40 14.35 10.37
C ALA A 161 -1.09 15.66 9.91
N ARG A 162 -0.43 16.45 9.06
CA ARG A 162 -1.01 17.66 8.47
C ARG A 162 -2.11 17.35 7.46
N TYR A 163 -1.86 16.42 6.53
CA TYR A 163 -2.82 16.08 5.48
C TYR A 163 -3.97 15.19 5.96
N LYS A 164 -3.69 14.30 6.92
CA LYS A 164 -4.60 13.24 7.39
C LYS A 164 -4.50 13.11 8.92
N PRO A 165 -4.96 14.11 9.68
CA PRO A 165 -4.77 14.17 11.14
C PRO A 165 -5.43 13.00 11.89
N GLN A 166 -6.50 12.44 11.34
CA GLN A 166 -7.23 11.30 11.91
C GLN A 166 -6.63 9.93 11.52
N GLY A 167 -5.54 9.93 10.75
CA GLY A 167 -4.99 8.73 10.16
C GLY A 167 -5.47 8.46 8.73
N GLY A 168 -5.07 7.33 8.18
CA GLY A 168 -5.45 6.90 6.85
C GLY A 168 -4.42 5.93 6.26
N SER A 169 -4.23 5.96 4.94
CA SER A 169 -3.24 5.12 4.27
C SER A 169 -2.20 5.89 3.48
N LEU A 170 -1.05 5.27 3.30
CA LEU A 170 0.05 5.68 2.42
C LEU A 170 0.48 4.49 1.55
N ARG A 171 1.17 4.79 0.46
CA ARG A 171 1.86 3.84 -0.40
C ARG A 171 3.36 4.13 -0.35
N VAL A 172 4.16 3.07 -0.31
CA VAL A 172 5.62 3.14 -0.55
C VAL A 172 5.90 2.43 -1.87
N THR A 173 6.55 3.13 -2.80
CA THR A 173 6.89 2.59 -4.13
C THR A 173 8.17 1.74 -4.09
N PRO A 174 8.52 1.03 -5.18
CA PRO A 174 9.81 0.34 -5.34
C PRO A 174 11.04 1.27 -5.25
N TRP A 175 10.83 2.58 -5.45
CA TRP A 175 11.85 3.62 -5.38
C TRP A 175 11.85 4.38 -4.05
N ASN A 176 11.13 3.85 -3.06
CA ASN A 176 10.99 4.38 -1.72
C ASN A 176 10.23 5.71 -1.62
N ASP A 177 9.59 6.16 -2.70
CA ASP A 177 8.71 7.32 -2.67
C ASP A 177 7.45 7.02 -1.87
N VAL A 178 7.00 8.01 -1.10
CA VAL A 178 5.83 7.92 -0.26
C VAL A 178 4.72 8.78 -0.83
N ILE A 179 3.57 8.16 -1.06
CA ILE A 179 2.42 8.80 -1.69
C ILE A 179 1.19 8.57 -0.82
N THR A 180 0.34 9.59 -0.66
CA THR A 180 -0.95 9.44 0.01
C THR A 180 -2.09 10.03 -0.81
N LEU A 181 -3.32 9.62 -0.50
CA LEU A 181 -4.53 10.22 -1.05
C LEU A 181 -5.07 11.26 -0.08
N VAL A 182 -5.22 12.50 -0.57
CA VAL A 182 -5.79 13.63 0.16
C VAL A 182 -7.11 14.09 -0.46
N ASP A 183 -7.98 14.71 0.33
CA ASP A 183 -9.24 15.23 -0.19
C ASP A 183 -9.01 16.34 -1.22
N ALA A 184 -9.76 16.29 -2.32
CA ALA A 184 -9.61 17.23 -3.42
C ALA A 184 -10.15 18.64 -3.10
N HIS A 185 -10.88 18.81 -1.99
CA HIS A 185 -11.54 20.07 -1.66
C HIS A 185 -11.23 20.55 -0.24
N PRO A 186 -10.91 21.85 -0.04
CA PRO A 186 -10.76 22.89 -1.07
C PRO A 186 -9.39 22.85 -1.76
N ALA A 187 -9.38 22.75 -3.10
CA ALA A 187 -8.15 22.81 -3.90
C ALA A 187 -7.63 24.26 -4.00
N SER A 188 -6.37 24.46 -3.59
CA SER A 188 -5.63 25.71 -3.81
C SER A 188 -5.39 25.95 -5.31
N ASP A 189 -5.08 27.20 -5.70
CA ASP A 189 -4.80 27.53 -7.11
C ASP A 189 -3.60 26.76 -7.66
N ASN A 190 -2.57 26.54 -6.83
CA ASN A 190 -1.43 25.70 -7.19
C ASN A 190 -1.87 24.25 -7.49
N LEU A 191 -2.69 23.66 -6.61
CA LEU A 191 -3.19 22.30 -6.82
C LEU A 191 -4.03 22.18 -8.10
N ARG A 192 -4.83 23.20 -8.42
CA ARG A 192 -5.61 23.27 -9.67
C ARG A 192 -4.71 23.36 -10.89
N GLN A 193 -3.64 24.15 -10.82
CA GLN A 193 -2.66 24.24 -11.90
C GLN A 193 -1.94 22.91 -12.10
N GLN A 194 -1.41 22.29 -11.05
CA GLN A 194 -0.80 20.96 -11.13
C GLN A 194 -1.76 19.93 -11.71
N PHE A 195 -3.03 19.95 -11.29
CA PHE A 195 -4.04 19.07 -11.85
C PHE A 195 -4.22 19.28 -13.36
N ASN A 196 -4.20 20.53 -13.83
CA ASN A 196 -4.28 20.83 -15.27
C ASN A 196 -3.03 20.40 -16.03
N ASP A 197 -1.88 20.33 -15.37
CA ASP A 197 -0.60 19.93 -15.97
C ASP A 197 -0.37 18.41 -15.91
N LEU A 198 -1.16 17.65 -15.13
CA LEU A 198 -1.07 16.19 -15.06
C LEU A 198 -1.21 15.51 -16.44
N PRO A 199 -0.48 14.40 -16.69
CA PRO A 199 -0.65 13.62 -17.91
C PRO A 199 -2.09 13.18 -18.12
N ARG A 200 -2.51 13.09 -19.39
CA ARG A 200 -3.88 12.70 -19.76
C ARG A 200 -4.27 11.34 -19.17
N VAL A 201 -3.36 10.37 -19.23
CA VAL A 201 -3.55 9.03 -18.65
C VAL A 201 -3.83 9.13 -17.16
N VAL A 202 -3.03 9.89 -16.40
CA VAL A 202 -3.21 10.06 -14.94
C VAL A 202 -4.56 10.71 -14.61
N LYS A 203 -4.97 11.75 -15.36
CA LYS A 203 -6.29 12.36 -15.20
C LYS A 203 -7.42 11.34 -15.43
N ASN A 204 -7.29 10.47 -16.43
CA ASN A 204 -8.27 9.41 -16.70
C ASN A 204 -8.30 8.36 -15.57
N ILE A 205 -7.15 8.01 -14.99
CA ILE A 205 -7.08 7.13 -13.82
C ILE A 205 -7.81 7.77 -12.63
N ILE A 206 -7.57 9.05 -12.35
CA ILE A 206 -8.25 9.79 -11.28
C ILE A 206 -9.76 9.85 -11.54
N LYS A 207 -10.19 10.09 -12.79
CA LYS A 207 -11.60 10.07 -13.19
C LYS A 207 -12.24 8.71 -12.89
N LEU A 208 -11.61 7.60 -13.30
CA LEU A 208 -12.12 6.24 -13.06
C LEU A 208 -12.27 5.93 -11.56
N ARG A 209 -11.31 6.38 -10.74
CA ARG A 209 -11.38 6.22 -9.28
C ARG A 209 -12.51 7.04 -8.67
N LYS A 210 -12.70 8.28 -9.14
CA LYS A 210 -13.81 9.13 -8.71
C LYS A 210 -15.18 8.51 -9.03
N GLU A 211 -15.34 7.92 -10.22
CA GLU A 211 -16.57 7.22 -10.61
C GLU A 211 -16.89 6.02 -9.72
N ARG A 212 -15.89 5.48 -9.00
CA ARG A 212 -16.04 4.43 -7.99
C ARG A 212 -16.09 4.95 -6.54
N GLY A 213 -16.28 6.25 -6.34
CA GLY A 213 -16.46 6.87 -5.03
C GLY A 213 -15.16 7.36 -4.36
N VAL A 214 -14.01 7.26 -5.01
CA VAL A 214 -12.73 7.77 -4.47
C VAL A 214 -12.51 9.21 -4.95
N GLU A 215 -12.98 10.19 -4.18
CA GLU A 215 -12.85 11.63 -4.49
C GLU A 215 -11.55 12.25 -3.94
N LYS A 216 -10.42 11.54 -4.06
CA LYS A 216 -9.13 11.94 -3.49
C LYS A 216 -8.04 12.04 -4.56
N LEU A 217 -7.05 12.90 -4.32
CA LEU A 217 -5.91 13.12 -5.22
C LEU A 217 -4.62 12.52 -4.63
N PRO A 218 -3.79 11.87 -5.45
CA PRO A 218 -2.51 11.35 -4.98
C PRO A 218 -1.49 12.48 -4.86
N VAL A 219 -0.84 12.55 -3.70
CA VAL A 219 0.15 13.58 -3.36
C VAL A 219 1.44 12.93 -2.90
N TYR A 220 2.56 13.43 -3.40
CA TYR A 220 3.89 13.04 -3.01
C TYR A 220 4.25 13.59 -1.61
N LEU A 221 4.86 12.78 -0.76
CA LEU A 221 5.22 13.15 0.61
C LEU A 221 6.73 13.20 0.87
N GLY A 222 7.56 12.70 -0.05
CA GLY A 222 9.00 12.51 0.14
C GLY A 222 9.40 11.04 -0.04
N SER A 223 10.63 10.71 0.31
CA SER A 223 11.21 9.36 0.18
C SER A 223 11.66 8.80 1.53
N ILE A 224 11.78 7.48 1.62
CA ILE A 224 12.33 6.76 2.78
C ILE A 224 13.72 6.21 2.41
N ASP A 225 14.71 6.45 3.26
CA ASP A 225 16.08 6.00 2.98
C ASP A 225 16.25 4.48 3.21
N GLU A 226 15.57 3.92 4.20
CA GLU A 226 15.69 2.52 4.60
C GLU A 226 14.41 1.73 4.26
N THR A 227 14.51 0.90 3.21
CA THR A 227 13.47 -0.05 2.79
C THR A 227 14.07 -1.45 2.61
N PRO A 228 13.26 -2.52 2.73
CA PRO A 228 11.83 -2.51 3.07
C PRO A 228 11.51 -2.17 4.52
N LEU A 229 10.32 -1.62 4.75
CA LEU A 229 9.87 -1.32 6.11
C LEU A 229 9.70 -2.61 6.91
N THR A 230 10.30 -2.66 8.11
CA THR A 230 10.20 -3.85 8.96
C THR A 230 8.80 -3.95 9.56
N VAL A 231 8.18 -5.11 9.41
CA VAL A 231 6.84 -5.40 9.90
C VAL A 231 6.91 -6.62 10.81
N ALA A 232 6.38 -6.49 12.01
CA ALA A 232 6.35 -7.56 13.01
C ALA A 232 5.00 -8.27 13.02
N GLU A 233 4.95 -9.47 13.62
CA GLU A 233 3.70 -10.17 13.86
C GLU A 233 2.81 -9.39 14.85
N PRO A 234 1.49 -9.42 14.69
CA PRO A 234 0.56 -8.85 15.65
C PRO A 234 0.55 -9.67 16.93
N ASP A 235 0.35 -8.98 18.07
CA ASP A 235 0.13 -9.63 19.36
C ASP A 235 -1.09 -10.57 19.30
N SER A 236 -0.97 -11.77 19.87
CA SER A 236 -2.11 -12.65 20.04
C SER A 236 -2.81 -12.42 21.37
N LEU A 237 -4.15 -12.46 21.36
CA LEU A 237 -4.95 -12.42 22.59
C LEU A 237 -4.77 -13.66 23.47
N THR A 238 -4.13 -14.72 22.95
CA THR A 238 -3.89 -15.98 23.66
C THR A 238 -2.47 -16.12 24.16
N ASP A 239 -1.58 -15.17 23.86
CA ASP A 239 -0.20 -15.23 24.31
C ASP A 239 -0.13 -15.06 25.82
N GLN A 240 0.82 -15.78 26.44
CA GLN A 240 1.04 -15.63 27.87
C GLN A 240 1.73 -14.29 28.13
N LEU A 241 1.14 -13.49 29.02
CA LEU A 241 1.77 -12.27 29.51
C LEU A 241 3.06 -12.60 30.25
N SER A 242 4.14 -11.88 29.92
CA SER A 242 5.38 -11.93 30.69
C SER A 242 5.18 -11.35 32.09
N ALA A 243 6.08 -11.70 33.03
CA ALA A 243 6.03 -11.16 34.39
C ALA A 243 6.11 -9.62 34.43
N LYS A 244 6.76 -9.01 33.43
CA LYS A 244 6.85 -7.55 33.30
C LYS A 244 5.50 -6.95 32.86
N GLU A 245 4.88 -7.51 31.83
CA GLU A 245 3.58 -7.03 31.33
C GLU A 245 2.48 -7.24 32.37
N GLN A 246 2.50 -8.35 33.10
CA GLN A 246 1.60 -8.58 34.23
C GLN A 246 1.76 -7.48 35.28
N SER A 247 2.99 -7.18 35.68
CA SER A 247 3.28 -6.13 36.67
C SER A 247 2.86 -4.73 36.19
N GLU A 248 3.06 -4.41 34.91
CA GLU A 248 2.61 -3.14 34.31
C GLU A 248 1.08 -3.03 34.28
N LEU A 249 0.38 -4.11 33.92
CA LEU A 249 -1.09 -4.17 33.94
C LEU A 249 -1.65 -4.07 35.35
N GLU A 250 -1.04 -4.74 36.34
CA GLU A 250 -1.42 -4.66 37.75
C GLU A 250 -1.20 -3.24 38.31
N SER A 251 -0.08 -2.60 37.95
CA SER A 251 0.21 -1.22 38.31
C SER A 251 -0.81 -0.25 37.71
N TRP A 252 -1.12 -0.42 36.42
CA TRP A 252 -2.15 0.37 35.74
C TRP A 252 -3.52 0.15 36.35
N ALA A 253 -3.94 -1.10 36.57
CA ALA A 253 -5.22 -1.43 37.19
C ALA A 253 -5.34 -0.83 38.60
N SER A 254 -4.25 -0.81 39.37
CA SER A 254 -4.19 -0.17 40.69
C SER A 254 -4.26 1.36 40.63
N SER A 255 -3.87 1.96 39.50
CA SER A 255 -3.92 3.41 39.27
C SER A 255 -5.32 3.89 38.84
N LEU A 256 -6.14 2.99 38.31
CA LEU A 256 -7.56 3.23 38.08
C LEU A 256 -8.24 3.23 39.45
N GLY A 257 -8.53 4.42 40.00
CA GLY A 257 -9.19 4.54 41.29
C GLY A 257 -10.48 3.72 41.41
N SER A 258 -11.01 3.59 42.63
CA SER A 258 -12.22 2.81 42.89
C SER A 258 -13.41 3.32 42.07
N THR A 259 -13.89 2.51 41.12
CA THR A 259 -15.13 2.79 40.39
C THR A 259 -16.31 2.62 41.36
N THR A 260 -17.16 3.64 41.46
CA THR A 260 -18.48 3.48 42.08
C THR A 260 -19.35 2.58 41.21
N SER A 261 -20.13 1.70 41.83
CA SER A 261 -21.08 0.83 41.13
C SER A 261 -22.01 1.66 40.26
N THR A 262 -21.93 1.47 38.94
CA THR A 262 -22.87 2.06 37.97
C THR A 262 -24.20 1.30 38.06
N ASP A 263 -25.31 2.03 37.99
CA ASP A 263 -26.65 1.45 37.99
C ASP A 263 -26.87 0.72 36.65
N PRO A 264 -27.31 -0.55 36.63
CA PRO A 264 -27.56 -1.29 35.38
C PRO A 264 -28.58 -0.63 34.44
N GLU A 265 -29.37 0.35 34.90
CA GLU A 265 -30.28 1.14 34.06
C GLU A 265 -29.58 2.21 33.18
N ASP A 266 -28.31 2.56 33.45
CA ASP A 266 -27.53 3.52 32.63
C ASP A 266 -26.98 2.92 31.32
N HIS A 267 -27.22 1.61 31.08
CA HIS A 267 -26.84 0.93 29.83
C HIS A 267 -28.01 0.90 28.82
N THR A 268 -28.50 2.06 28.40
CA THR A 268 -29.34 2.14 27.19
C THR A 268 -28.45 2.23 25.97
N VAL A 269 -28.44 1.17 25.16
CA VAL A 269 -27.94 1.22 23.79
C VAL A 269 -28.98 1.98 22.98
N ASP A 270 -28.72 3.23 22.64
CA ASP A 270 -29.43 3.87 21.53
C ASP A 270 -29.00 3.14 20.26
N ASP A 271 -29.96 2.53 19.55
CA ASP A 271 -29.79 1.98 18.21
C ASP A 271 -29.41 3.11 17.24
N ALA A 272 -28.14 3.50 17.26
CA ALA A 272 -27.55 4.43 16.31
C ALA A 272 -27.18 3.64 15.05
N ASP A 273 -27.93 3.94 13.99
CA ASP A 273 -27.79 3.53 12.58
C ASP A 273 -26.51 2.74 12.20
N GLU A 274 -26.74 1.54 11.68
CA GLU A 274 -25.79 0.55 11.14
C GLU A 274 -24.99 1.04 9.89
N ASN A 275 -24.97 2.34 9.59
CA ASN A 275 -24.51 2.89 8.31
C ASN A 275 -23.20 3.68 8.34
N ASP A 276 -22.46 3.74 9.45
CA ASP A 276 -21.24 4.55 9.56
C ASP A 276 -19.94 3.71 9.57
N ILE A 277 -19.81 2.79 8.61
CA ILE A 277 -18.53 2.15 8.30
C ILE A 277 -17.84 3.00 7.21
N PRO A 278 -16.68 3.63 7.48
CA PRO A 278 -15.95 4.36 6.46
C PRO A 278 -15.46 3.41 5.36
N HIS A 279 -16.09 3.47 4.19
CA HIS A 279 -15.66 2.80 2.97
C HIS A 279 -14.44 3.54 2.36
N ASP A 280 -13.25 3.31 2.90
CA ASP A 280 -12.01 3.82 2.28
C ASP A 280 -11.41 2.72 1.36
N ASP A 281 -11.73 2.85 0.06
CA ASP A 281 -11.17 2.11 -1.10
C ASP A 281 -11.64 0.64 -1.23
N PRO A 282 -12.24 0.21 -2.36
CA PRO A 282 -12.60 -1.19 -2.57
C PRO A 282 -11.38 -2.10 -2.46
N THR A 283 -11.45 -3.07 -1.54
CA THR A 283 -10.55 -4.22 -1.51
C THR A 283 -10.88 -5.12 -2.69
N ASP A 284 -10.30 -4.82 -3.85
CA ASP A 284 -10.31 -5.75 -4.98
C ASP A 284 -9.33 -6.90 -4.69
N TRP A 285 -9.88 -8.11 -4.62
CA TRP A 285 -9.19 -9.38 -4.43
C TRP A 285 -8.56 -9.89 -5.74
#